data_AF-A0A1Z7WSV4-F1
#
_entry.id   AF-A0A1Z7WSV4-F1
#
_cell.length_a   1.000
_cell.length_b   1.000
_cell.length_c   1.000
_cell.angle_alpha   90.00
_cell.angle_beta   90.00
_cell.angle_gamma   90.00
#
_symmetry.space_group_name_H-M   'P 1'
#
loop_
_entity.id
_entity.type
_entity.pdbx_description
1 polymer ?
#
loop_
_entity_poly.entity_id
_entity_poly.type
_entity_poly.pdbx_seq_one_letter_code
_entity_poly.pdbx_strand_id
1 'polypeptide(L)'
;MLKLANDLLTHEWQIVEEGKAELSIYSFDSDEGLSAWKQREEGLTALLTVKGNITEPVDIILKKPLRTTNFSEALNIVEDKIAARSQKKSVTPKAEKSKQAKTSSVFSSLSSGLSKYINGKKSPASDLPSLLLQIPDEIATPANTILDVELLKNWLDGLNYSDNNRVVAALLGNLIPLNRLAVANKVRLELLEIYRGAIHKILFARDIAAIKRDLYASTENLKAIKALNLAVEELAIGYKLIVNQLYLSGERPDTNKLFLTAINRTAEQLALQVLHAYQYYRSAPTSALYELHQFYLYCEASNTLDILTEAKDLPSTSSFYSLYTQIILISIAEPFSLDKFNVLRLFNLMKKFTKQVEISLLTDKQKNTTSDFLMTGHFCLNCASDHPPTAMAKTTVDVRKQSQTRLLNTQPVLLAIEDIFKRASQSASRGAFDLDIQLLKKIIPQLNTSYERKYQRLPSIHTRKINIANGIRDIHTCLKENHVNGAIEWSINNQGSGGIMASRNSDGCYDIHIGDFIGVFEQDLPVKLASIRWLNIDNNDSTHIGLELLPGHPTPVFCLADDNTEYPALLLPEDDDIKQPATLIAEKGIFSPKRLLKLKGDEEPYSVSIDKLINHTYNFEQFSFTIIKTK
;
A
#
# COMPACT_ATOMS: atom_id res chain seq x y z
N MET A 1 17.53 40.12 0.95
CA MET A 1 16.72 39.07 1.60
C MET A 1 17.10 38.86 3.05
N LEU A 2 18.36 38.55 3.39
CA LEU A 2 18.78 38.35 4.79
C LEU A 2 18.42 39.53 5.72
N LYS A 3 18.76 40.76 5.33
CA LYS A 3 18.36 41.98 6.06
C LYS A 3 16.84 42.17 6.21
N LEU A 4 16.03 41.67 5.27
CA LEU A 4 14.57 41.77 5.32
C LEU A 4 13.95 40.66 6.18
N ALA A 5 14.66 39.54 6.35
CA ALA A 5 14.25 38.40 7.14
C ALA A 5 14.65 38.52 8.61
N ASN A 6 15.42 39.54 8.99
CA ASN A 6 16.11 39.64 10.27
C ASN A 6 15.16 39.51 11.49
N ASP A 7 13.97 40.11 11.42
CA ASP A 7 12.99 40.07 12.51
C ASP A 7 12.32 38.67 12.68
N LEU A 8 12.54 37.76 11.73
CA LEU A 8 12.01 36.40 11.70
C LEU A 8 13.09 35.34 11.94
N LEU A 9 14.37 35.73 12.06
CA LEU A 9 15.48 34.82 12.29
C LEU A 9 15.66 34.59 13.79
N THR A 10 15.81 33.33 14.16
CA THR A 10 16.37 32.95 15.44
C THR A 10 17.88 33.08 15.26
N HIS A 11 18.60 34.03 15.85
CA HIS A 11 20.05 34.25 15.63
C HIS A 11 20.45 35.02 14.36
N GLU A 12 21.62 35.66 14.50
CA GLU A 12 22.21 36.52 13.48
C GLU A 12 22.96 35.71 12.43
N TRP A 13 22.60 35.95 11.17
CA TRP A 13 23.29 35.40 10.01
C TRP A 13 24.17 36.46 9.37
N GLN A 14 25.40 36.10 9.04
CA GLN A 14 26.34 36.93 8.30
C GLN A 14 26.70 36.29 6.97
N ILE A 15 26.84 37.11 5.92
CA ILE A 15 27.31 36.66 4.62
C ILE A 15 28.83 36.81 4.63
N VAL A 16 29.54 35.72 4.33
CA VAL A 16 30.99 35.71 4.15
C VAL A 16 31.32 35.51 2.68
N GLU A 17 32.30 36.24 2.18
CA GLU A 17 32.76 36.15 0.78
C GLU A 17 33.94 35.20 0.63
N GLU A 18 34.71 34.96 1.70
CA GLU A 18 35.86 34.05 1.74
C GLU A 18 35.91 33.29 3.08
N GLY A 19 36.36 32.04 3.06
CA GLY A 19 36.49 31.18 4.24
C GLY A 19 35.38 30.13 4.40
N LYS A 20 35.42 29.37 5.50
CA LYS A 20 34.49 28.26 5.75
C LYS A 20 33.12 28.78 6.18
N ALA A 21 32.09 28.53 5.37
CA ALA A 21 30.71 28.88 5.67
C ALA A 21 29.94 27.67 6.25
N GLU A 22 29.09 27.92 7.25
CA GLU A 22 28.24 26.87 7.86
C GLU A 22 27.09 26.43 6.94
N LEU A 23 26.66 27.35 6.05
CA LEU A 23 25.68 27.13 4.99
C LEU A 23 26.19 27.73 3.68
N SER A 24 26.24 26.92 2.63
CA SER A 24 26.50 27.41 1.27
C SER A 24 25.24 27.30 0.41
N ILE A 25 24.84 28.41 -0.21
CA ILE A 25 23.67 28.46 -1.11
C ILE A 25 24.13 28.48 -2.56
N TYR A 26 23.75 27.48 -3.33
CA TYR A 26 24.12 27.35 -4.75
C TYR A 26 22.91 27.60 -5.63
N SER A 27 23.11 28.27 -6.77
CA SER A 27 22.06 28.42 -7.79
C SER A 27 22.31 27.48 -8.97
N PHE A 28 21.42 26.52 -9.19
CA PHE A 28 21.50 25.63 -10.36
C PHE A 28 20.81 26.22 -11.58
N ASP A 29 20.33 27.45 -11.48
CA ASP A 29 19.83 28.21 -12.62
C ASP A 29 20.99 28.78 -13.47
N SER A 30 22.26 28.50 -13.12
CA SER A 30 23.47 29.00 -13.78
C SER A 30 24.58 27.93 -13.85
N ASP A 31 25.35 27.91 -14.95
CA ASP A 31 26.48 26.99 -15.14
C ASP A 31 27.61 27.22 -14.10
N GLU A 32 27.77 28.47 -13.67
CA GLU A 32 28.71 28.87 -12.63
C GLU A 32 28.34 28.27 -11.27
N GLY A 33 27.06 28.35 -10.87
CA GLY A 33 26.59 27.76 -9.62
C GLY A 33 26.59 26.23 -9.61
N LEU A 34 26.39 25.59 -10.78
CA LEU A 34 26.57 24.15 -10.96
C LEU A 34 28.03 23.72 -10.84
N SER A 35 28.96 24.53 -11.34
CA SER A 35 30.40 24.29 -11.21
C SER A 35 30.86 24.43 -9.77
N ALA A 36 30.39 25.48 -9.07
CA ALA A 36 30.65 25.69 -7.64
C ALA A 36 30.09 24.54 -6.78
N TRP A 37 28.90 24.02 -7.11
CA TRP A 37 28.31 22.87 -6.42
C TRP A 37 29.17 21.59 -6.49
N LYS A 38 29.81 21.35 -7.63
CA LYS A 38 30.70 20.19 -7.82
C LYS A 38 31.98 20.30 -6.98
N GLN A 39 32.38 21.51 -6.61
CA GLN A 39 33.59 21.81 -5.84
C GLN A 39 33.30 22.12 -4.36
N ARG A 40 32.08 21.83 -3.88
CA ARG A 40 31.65 22.19 -2.52
C ARG A 40 32.50 21.51 -1.43
N GLU A 41 32.74 22.25 -0.35
CA GLU A 41 33.37 21.76 0.87
C GLU A 41 32.34 21.09 1.82
N GLU A 42 32.82 20.45 2.89
CA GLU A 42 31.96 19.88 3.93
C GLU A 42 31.23 20.97 4.73
N GLY A 43 29.91 21.08 4.52
CA GLY A 43 29.01 22.02 5.17
C GLY A 43 27.54 21.72 4.85
N LEU A 44 26.58 22.45 5.44
CA LEU A 44 25.19 22.35 5.01
C LEU A 44 24.99 23.08 3.69
N THR A 45 24.09 22.57 2.86
CA THR A 45 23.89 23.07 1.51
C THR A 45 22.43 23.43 1.23
N ALA A 46 22.22 24.61 0.66
CA ALA A 46 20.90 25.00 0.15
C ALA A 46 20.95 25.20 -1.36
N LEU A 47 19.89 24.75 -2.03
CA LEU A 47 19.72 24.92 -3.46
C LEU A 47 18.70 26.01 -3.75
N LEU A 48 19.10 27.01 -4.53
CA LEU A 48 18.22 28.03 -5.07
C LEU A 48 17.80 27.68 -6.51
N THR A 49 16.50 27.44 -6.73
CA THR A 49 15.95 27.01 -8.03
C THR A 49 14.67 27.75 -8.41
N VAL A 50 14.41 27.93 -9.71
CA VAL A 50 13.08 28.29 -10.24
C VAL A 50 12.20 27.06 -10.50
N LYS A 51 12.80 25.87 -10.70
CA LYS A 51 12.12 24.63 -11.11
C LYS A 51 12.03 23.62 -9.96
N GLY A 52 10.88 22.97 -9.80
CA GLY A 52 10.59 22.07 -8.67
C GLY A 52 11.19 20.66 -8.73
N ASN A 53 11.76 20.25 -9.86
CA ASN A 53 12.40 18.95 -10.03
C ASN A 53 13.92 19.10 -9.83
N ILE A 54 14.43 18.55 -8.75
CA ILE A 54 15.85 18.58 -8.40
C ILE A 54 16.27 17.14 -8.13
N THR A 55 17.40 16.72 -8.72
CA THR A 55 17.92 15.35 -8.68
C THR A 55 19.14 15.20 -7.77
N GLU A 56 19.62 16.32 -7.24
CA GLU A 56 20.82 16.44 -6.43
C GLU A 56 20.48 16.39 -4.93
N PRO A 57 21.25 15.65 -4.12
CA PRO A 57 21.03 15.56 -2.68
C PRO A 57 21.48 16.87 -2.03
N VAL A 58 20.51 17.71 -1.68
CA VAL A 58 20.73 19.01 -1.03
C VAL A 58 20.03 19.04 0.31
N ASP A 59 20.62 19.70 1.31
CA ASP A 59 20.06 19.70 2.67
C ASP A 59 18.77 20.53 2.76
N ILE A 60 18.63 21.53 1.87
CA ILE A 60 17.52 22.49 1.80
C ILE A 60 17.27 22.93 0.36
N ILE A 61 16.01 23.15 -0.01
CA ILE A 61 15.62 23.72 -1.32
C ILE A 61 14.90 25.06 -1.09
N LEU A 62 15.42 26.10 -1.72
CA LEU A 62 14.89 27.46 -1.79
C LEU A 62 14.30 27.70 -3.20
N LYS A 63 12.98 27.84 -3.30
CA LYS A 63 12.32 28.13 -4.59
C LYS A 63 12.20 29.64 -4.84
N LYS A 64 12.54 30.09 -6.04
CA LYS A 64 12.25 31.45 -6.52
C LYS A 64 10.76 31.55 -6.95
N PRO A 65 10.07 32.68 -6.70
CA PRO A 65 10.58 33.87 -6.02
C PRO A 65 10.75 33.64 -4.51
N LEU A 66 11.91 34.03 -3.98
CA LEU A 66 12.20 33.94 -2.55
C LEU A 66 11.31 34.93 -1.80
N ARG A 67 10.41 34.42 -0.95
CA ARG A 67 9.64 35.23 0.00
C ARG A 67 10.37 35.29 1.33
N THR A 68 10.25 36.42 2.02
CA THR A 68 10.94 36.70 3.28
C THR A 68 10.68 35.61 4.33
N THR A 69 9.43 35.16 4.45
CA THR A 69 9.00 34.10 5.37
C THR A 69 9.64 32.75 5.05
N ASN A 70 9.62 32.34 3.78
CA ASN A 70 10.17 31.06 3.35
C ASN A 70 11.70 31.03 3.52
N PHE A 71 12.34 32.18 3.30
CA PHE A 71 13.78 32.34 3.46
C PHE A 71 14.20 32.31 4.94
N SER A 72 13.46 32.99 5.84
CA SER A 72 13.73 32.94 7.28
C SER A 72 13.52 31.56 7.87
N GLU A 73 12.45 30.86 7.47
CA GLU A 73 12.18 29.49 7.93
C GLU A 73 13.28 28.51 7.52
N ALA A 74 13.77 28.62 6.29
CA ALA A 74 14.87 27.79 5.82
C ALA A 74 16.14 28.02 6.64
N LEU A 75 16.50 29.28 6.94
CA LEU A 75 17.68 29.61 7.74
C LEU A 75 17.57 29.13 9.19
N ASN A 76 16.40 29.25 9.83
CA ASN A 76 16.18 28.72 11.18
C ASN A 76 16.31 27.17 11.23
N ILE A 77 15.97 26.46 10.15
CA ILE A 77 16.21 25.00 10.04
C ILE A 77 17.70 24.67 9.93
N VAL A 78 18.46 25.49 9.20
CA VAL A 78 19.92 25.30 9.06
C VAL A 78 20.57 25.41 10.43
N GLU A 79 20.15 26.42 11.19
CA GLU A 79 20.60 26.62 12.55
C GLU A 79 20.33 25.41 13.44
N ASP A 80 19.10 24.89 13.45
CA ASP A 80 18.75 23.69 14.22
C ASP A 80 19.69 22.52 13.89
N LYS A 81 20.06 22.38 12.60
CA LYS A 81 21.01 21.37 12.13
C LYS A 81 22.46 21.65 12.57
N ILE A 82 22.88 22.92 12.62
CA ILE A 82 24.19 23.34 13.13
C ILE A 82 24.26 23.07 14.65
N ALA A 83 23.24 23.49 15.40
CA ALA A 83 23.14 23.28 16.85
C ALA A 83 23.12 21.79 17.22
N ALA A 84 22.39 20.96 16.47
CA ALA A 84 22.35 19.51 16.68
C ALA A 84 23.70 18.82 16.37
N ARG A 85 24.49 19.34 15.41
CA ARG A 85 25.85 18.85 15.15
C ARG A 85 26.82 19.26 16.27
N SER A 86 26.62 20.42 16.89
CA SER A 86 27.43 20.94 17.98
C SER A 86 27.13 20.28 19.35
N GLN A 87 25.87 19.86 19.59
CA GLN A 87 25.44 19.25 20.87
C GLN A 87 25.82 17.77 21.05
N LYS A 88 26.43 17.10 20.06
CA LYS A 88 26.95 15.72 20.21
C LYS A 88 28.22 15.61 21.08
N LYS A 89 28.64 16.68 21.76
CA LYS A 89 29.76 16.69 22.72
C LYS A 89 29.41 17.42 24.03
N SER A 90 28.46 16.92 24.83
CA SER A 90 28.51 17.04 26.32
C SER A 90 27.27 16.53 27.04
N VAL A 91 27.49 15.50 27.89
CA VAL A 91 26.96 15.30 29.27
C VAL A 91 25.50 14.87 29.53
N THR A 92 25.45 13.68 30.14
CA THR A 92 24.61 13.04 31.18
C THR A 92 23.48 13.82 31.91
N PRO A 93 22.33 13.18 32.27
CA PRO A 93 21.19 13.87 32.86
C PRO A 93 21.13 13.83 34.40
N LYS A 94 20.59 14.90 35.01
CA LYS A 94 20.06 14.93 36.39
C LYS A 94 18.55 15.14 36.37
N ALA A 95 17.87 14.41 37.24
CA ALA A 95 16.43 14.35 37.39
C ALA A 95 15.87 15.49 38.26
N GLU A 96 14.68 16.01 37.91
CA GLU A 96 13.80 16.71 38.83
C GLU A 96 12.34 16.26 38.66
N LYS A 97 11.66 16.13 39.82
CA LYS A 97 10.30 15.64 40.00
C LYS A 97 9.32 16.80 39.95
N SER A 98 8.16 16.63 39.30
CA SER A 98 6.97 17.42 39.62
C SER A 98 5.68 16.59 39.55
N LYS A 99 4.75 16.96 40.44
CA LYS A 99 3.60 16.22 40.96
C LYS A 99 2.41 16.11 40.00
N GLN A 100 1.67 15.02 40.18
CA GLN A 100 0.40 14.66 39.54
C GLN A 100 -0.75 15.64 39.85
N ALA A 101 -1.60 15.87 38.86
CA ALA A 101 -3.00 16.24 39.04
C ALA A 101 -3.90 15.23 38.32
N LYS A 102 -4.91 14.74 39.04
CA LYS A 102 -5.87 13.72 38.61
C LYS A 102 -6.93 14.33 37.68
N THR A 103 -7.25 13.68 36.57
CA THR A 103 -8.56 13.78 35.92
C THR A 103 -9.03 12.42 35.44
N SER A 104 -10.34 12.25 35.50
CA SER A 104 -11.13 11.03 35.57
C SER A 104 -11.14 10.15 34.32
N SER A 105 -11.05 8.86 34.58
CA SER A 105 -11.27 7.73 33.69
C SER A 105 -12.74 7.61 33.24
N VAL A 106 -12.95 7.38 31.94
CA VAL A 106 -14.17 6.74 31.43
C VAL A 106 -13.74 5.53 30.61
N PHE A 107 -13.67 4.38 31.26
CA PHE A 107 -13.69 3.06 30.62
C PHE A 107 -14.51 2.14 31.53
N SER A 108 -15.70 1.78 31.07
CA SER A 108 -16.46 0.68 31.64
C SER A 108 -17.23 0.00 30.52
N SER A 109 -16.76 -1.17 30.10
CA SER A 109 -17.52 -2.43 30.07
C SER A 109 -16.87 -3.44 29.12
N LEU A 110 -17.06 -4.73 29.44
CA LEU A 110 -16.60 -5.95 28.78
C LEU A 110 -15.27 -6.54 29.28
N SER A 111 -15.32 -7.05 30.51
CA SER A 111 -14.50 -8.21 30.93
C SER A 111 -15.44 -9.29 31.49
N SER A 112 -15.83 -10.24 30.64
CA SER A 112 -16.42 -11.50 31.08
C SER A 112 -15.51 -12.62 30.58
N GLY A 113 -14.69 -13.17 31.49
CA GLY A 113 -13.77 -14.27 31.15
C GLY A 113 -12.57 -14.48 32.09
N LEU A 114 -12.46 -13.77 33.22
CA LEU A 114 -11.30 -13.87 34.13
C LEU A 114 -11.64 -14.48 35.49
N SER A 115 -12.35 -15.60 35.51
CA SER A 115 -12.49 -16.38 36.75
C SER A 115 -12.35 -17.87 36.48
N LYS A 116 -11.10 -18.36 36.41
CA LYS A 116 -10.78 -19.76 36.73
C LYS A 116 -9.29 -20.10 36.88
N TYR A 117 -8.44 -19.22 37.42
CA TYR A 117 -7.08 -19.65 37.85
C TYR A 117 -6.61 -18.89 39.09
N ILE A 118 -6.96 -19.42 40.28
CA ILE A 118 -6.36 -19.03 41.56
C ILE A 118 -5.47 -20.20 42.00
N ASN A 119 -4.17 -20.10 41.68
CA ASN A 119 -3.07 -20.62 42.47
C ASN A 119 -1.73 -20.15 41.89
N GLY A 120 -1.07 -19.21 42.58
CA GLY A 120 0.38 -18.97 42.50
C GLY A 120 1.02 -18.48 41.19
N LYS A 121 0.27 -18.17 40.12
CA LYS A 121 0.87 -17.66 38.87
C LYS A 121 1.13 -16.15 38.96
N LYS A 122 2.36 -15.76 38.58
CA LYS A 122 2.80 -14.36 38.44
C LYS A 122 1.86 -13.59 37.52
N SER A 123 1.63 -12.30 37.79
CA SER A 123 0.88 -11.40 36.91
C SER A 123 1.70 -10.99 35.69
N PRO A 124 1.06 -10.52 34.59
CA PRO A 124 1.77 -9.85 33.51
C PRO A 124 2.73 -8.77 33.99
N ALA A 125 3.82 -8.56 33.26
CA ALA A 125 4.81 -7.53 33.55
C ALA A 125 4.14 -6.14 33.58
N SER A 126 4.16 -5.49 34.75
CA SER A 126 3.40 -4.25 35.00
C SER A 126 4.01 -3.00 34.34
N ASP A 127 5.28 -3.08 33.94
CA ASP A 127 6.00 -2.01 33.24
C ASP A 127 5.79 -2.06 31.72
N LEU A 128 5.22 -3.13 31.18
CA LEU A 128 4.95 -3.29 29.75
C LEU A 128 3.48 -2.98 29.42
N PRO A 129 3.17 -2.53 28.18
CA PRO A 129 1.80 -2.35 27.73
C PRO A 129 0.97 -3.62 27.87
N SER A 130 -0.33 -3.48 28.13
CA SER A 130 -1.23 -4.64 28.16
C SER A 130 -1.42 -5.22 26.76
N LEU A 131 -1.37 -6.54 26.66
CA LEU A 131 -1.72 -7.28 25.44
C LEU A 131 -3.11 -7.90 25.60
N LEU A 132 -4.01 -7.55 24.69
CA LEU A 132 -5.33 -8.16 24.56
C LEU A 132 -5.37 -8.89 23.22
N LEU A 133 -5.43 -10.21 23.27
CA LEU A 133 -5.35 -11.06 22.08
C LEU A 133 -6.68 -11.76 21.84
N GLN A 134 -7.10 -11.78 20.58
CA GLN A 134 -8.23 -12.60 20.15
C GLN A 134 -7.76 -14.04 20.00
N ILE A 135 -8.20 -14.90 20.92
CA ILE A 135 -7.90 -16.35 20.96
C ILE A 135 -9.18 -17.13 21.29
N PRO A 136 -9.33 -18.36 20.80
CA PRO A 136 -10.48 -19.21 21.11
C PRO A 136 -10.41 -19.76 22.54
N ASP A 137 -11.57 -20.14 23.07
CA ASP A 137 -11.66 -20.89 24.33
C ASP A 137 -11.15 -22.33 24.18
N GLU A 138 -10.54 -22.86 25.24
CA GLU A 138 -10.15 -24.27 25.31
C GLU A 138 -11.36 -25.19 25.48
N ILE A 139 -11.37 -26.33 24.80
CA ILE A 139 -12.42 -27.35 24.88
C ILE A 139 -11.86 -28.58 25.62
N ALA A 140 -12.66 -29.13 26.55
CA ALA A 140 -12.26 -30.25 27.41
C ALA A 140 -12.24 -31.63 26.70
N THR A 141 -12.89 -31.74 25.54
CA THR A 141 -13.02 -33.01 24.81
C THR A 141 -11.84 -33.19 23.85
N PRO A 142 -11.14 -34.34 23.88
CA PRO A 142 -10.06 -34.60 22.94
C PRO A 142 -10.61 -34.67 21.52
N ALA A 143 -10.20 -33.71 20.69
CA ALA A 143 -10.38 -33.78 19.25
C ALA A 143 -9.37 -34.76 18.64
N ASN A 144 -9.72 -35.40 17.52
CA ASN A 144 -8.80 -36.22 16.72
C ASN A 144 -7.75 -35.32 16.04
N THR A 145 -6.79 -34.82 16.80
CA THR A 145 -5.69 -33.96 16.33
C THR A 145 -4.36 -34.66 16.53
N ILE A 146 -3.49 -34.57 15.53
CA ILE A 146 -2.13 -35.10 15.60
C ILE A 146 -1.28 -34.21 16.50
N LEU A 147 -0.84 -34.74 17.66
CA LEU A 147 0.04 -34.06 18.61
C LEU A 147 1.50 -34.53 18.54
N ASP A 148 1.75 -35.66 17.87
CA ASP A 148 3.08 -36.19 17.67
C ASP A 148 3.75 -35.56 16.43
N VAL A 149 4.97 -35.07 16.61
CA VAL A 149 5.71 -34.29 15.62
C VAL A 149 6.10 -35.13 14.40
N GLU A 150 6.53 -36.38 14.60
CA GLU A 150 6.93 -37.27 13.50
C GLU A 150 5.71 -37.78 12.74
N LEU A 151 4.65 -38.14 13.46
CA LEU A 151 3.38 -38.53 12.87
C LEU A 151 2.79 -37.39 12.01
N LEU A 152 2.89 -36.13 12.47
CA LEU A 152 2.42 -34.98 11.70
C LEU A 152 3.21 -34.81 10.41
N LYS A 153 4.55 -34.95 10.45
CA LYS A 153 5.40 -34.90 9.26
C LYS A 153 5.04 -36.00 8.27
N ASN A 154 4.95 -37.24 8.73
CA ASN A 154 4.57 -38.39 7.89
C ASN A 154 3.17 -38.22 7.28
N TRP A 155 2.21 -37.70 8.05
CA TRP A 155 0.86 -37.40 7.56
C TRP A 155 0.88 -36.32 6.46
N LEU A 156 1.67 -35.25 6.64
CA LEU A 156 1.84 -34.20 5.63
C LEU A 156 2.50 -34.68 4.35
N ASP A 157 3.50 -35.55 4.45
CA ASP A 157 4.19 -36.14 3.29
C ASP A 157 3.27 -37.05 2.47
N GLY A 158 2.24 -37.62 3.11
CA GLY A 158 1.21 -38.43 2.46
C GLY A 158 0.09 -37.63 1.77
N LEU A 159 0.04 -36.30 1.89
CA LEU A 159 -1.00 -35.49 1.26
C LEU A 159 -0.77 -35.33 -0.25
N ASN A 160 -1.85 -35.29 -1.02
CA ASN A 160 -1.78 -35.02 -2.45
C ASN A 160 -1.71 -33.51 -2.74
N TYR A 161 -0.51 -32.99 -2.99
CA TYR A 161 -0.26 -31.59 -3.34
C TYR A 161 -0.65 -31.20 -4.78
N SER A 162 -1.28 -32.08 -5.56
CA SER A 162 -1.85 -31.68 -6.86
C SER A 162 -3.10 -30.81 -6.72
N ASP A 163 -3.75 -30.84 -5.55
CA ASP A 163 -4.96 -30.05 -5.25
C ASP A 163 -4.80 -29.31 -3.92
N ASN A 164 -4.30 -28.07 -4.00
CA ASN A 164 -4.07 -27.23 -2.83
C ASN A 164 -5.36 -26.95 -2.04
N ASN A 165 -6.54 -26.96 -2.66
CA ASN A 165 -7.79 -26.70 -1.95
C ASN A 165 -8.10 -27.83 -0.97
N ARG A 166 -7.89 -29.08 -1.41
CA ARG A 166 -8.02 -30.26 -0.54
C ARG A 166 -6.96 -30.30 0.54
N VAL A 167 -5.71 -29.94 0.20
CA VAL A 167 -4.63 -29.86 1.19
C VAL A 167 -4.99 -28.85 2.28
N VAL A 168 -5.37 -27.61 1.92
CA VAL A 168 -5.76 -26.58 2.90
C VAL A 168 -6.92 -27.05 3.79
N ALA A 169 -7.94 -27.69 3.22
CA ALA A 169 -9.04 -28.26 4.00
C ALA A 169 -8.58 -29.33 5.00
N ALA A 170 -7.66 -30.21 4.59
CA ALA A 170 -7.08 -31.23 5.46
C ALA A 170 -6.22 -30.63 6.59
N LEU A 171 -5.42 -29.59 6.28
CA LEU A 171 -4.63 -28.85 7.26
C LEU A 171 -5.53 -28.21 8.32
N LEU A 172 -6.59 -27.51 7.89
CA LEU A 172 -7.58 -26.88 8.78
C LEU A 172 -8.25 -27.90 9.70
N GLY A 173 -8.56 -29.10 9.18
CA GLY A 173 -9.17 -30.18 9.96
C GLY A 173 -8.35 -30.61 11.17
N ASN A 174 -7.03 -30.41 11.17
CA ASN A 174 -6.17 -30.67 12.33
C ASN A 174 -5.80 -29.38 13.09
N LEU A 175 -5.50 -28.28 12.39
CA LEU A 175 -5.00 -27.05 12.99
C LEU A 175 -6.05 -26.33 13.83
N ILE A 176 -7.32 -26.30 13.38
CA ILE A 176 -8.43 -25.74 14.15
C ILE A 176 -8.54 -26.43 15.51
N PRO A 177 -8.76 -27.76 15.59
CA PRO A 177 -8.85 -28.41 16.89
C PRO A 177 -7.55 -28.33 17.72
N LEU A 178 -6.35 -28.31 17.11
CA LEU A 178 -5.10 -28.05 17.84
C LEU A 178 -5.14 -26.76 18.67
N ASN A 179 -5.72 -25.69 18.13
CA ASN A 179 -5.82 -24.39 18.82
C ASN A 179 -6.84 -24.35 19.96
N ARG A 180 -7.64 -25.41 20.12
CA ARG A 180 -8.67 -25.53 21.16
C ARG A 180 -8.29 -26.57 22.22
N LEU A 181 -7.13 -27.21 22.10
CA LEU A 181 -6.59 -28.18 23.04
C LEU A 181 -5.54 -27.56 23.97
N ALA A 182 -5.50 -28.02 25.23
CA ALA A 182 -4.40 -27.71 26.12
C ALA A 182 -3.11 -28.42 25.67
N VAL A 183 -2.11 -27.66 25.21
CA VAL A 183 -0.84 -28.17 24.69
C VAL A 183 0.31 -27.34 25.27
N ALA A 184 1.40 -27.98 25.68
CA ALA A 184 2.58 -27.30 26.18
C ALA A 184 3.21 -26.40 25.10
N ASN A 185 3.64 -25.19 25.47
CA ASN A 185 4.13 -24.17 24.53
C ASN A 185 5.20 -24.65 23.55
N LYS A 186 6.16 -25.48 24.00
CA LYS A 186 7.22 -26.02 23.13
C LYS A 186 6.66 -26.97 22.07
N VAL A 187 5.83 -27.93 22.47
CA VAL A 187 5.17 -28.87 21.56
C VAL A 187 4.28 -28.12 20.58
N ARG A 188 3.50 -27.14 21.06
CA ARG A 188 2.67 -26.28 20.21
C ARG A 188 3.52 -25.55 19.16
N LEU A 189 4.66 -24.98 19.54
CA LEU A 189 5.56 -24.31 18.59
C LEU A 189 6.04 -25.28 17.50
N GLU A 190 6.53 -26.47 17.87
CA GLU A 190 7.04 -27.47 16.93
C GLU A 190 5.99 -27.90 15.91
N LEU A 191 4.75 -28.15 16.36
CA LEU A 191 3.62 -28.47 15.47
C LEU A 191 3.28 -27.30 14.54
N LEU A 192 3.23 -26.07 15.06
CA LEU A 192 2.90 -24.88 14.26
C LEU A 192 3.94 -24.58 13.19
N GLU A 193 5.22 -24.83 13.44
CA GLU A 193 6.29 -24.61 12.45
C GLU A 193 6.16 -25.58 11.26
N ILE A 194 5.66 -26.79 11.50
CA ILE A 194 5.35 -27.78 10.46
C ILE A 194 4.16 -27.30 9.61
N TYR A 195 3.05 -26.88 10.23
CA TYR A 195 1.91 -26.29 9.51
C TYR A 195 2.30 -25.03 8.74
N ARG A 196 3.13 -24.17 9.35
CA ARG A 196 3.64 -22.93 8.75
C ARG A 196 4.38 -23.23 7.45
N GLY A 197 5.27 -24.23 7.43
CA GLY A 197 5.97 -24.65 6.22
C GLY A 197 5.02 -25.05 5.08
N ALA A 198 4.02 -25.89 5.38
CA ALA A 198 3.03 -26.34 4.39
C ALA A 198 2.15 -25.18 3.88
N ILE A 199 1.64 -24.34 4.78
CA ILE A 199 0.74 -23.23 4.44
C ILE A 199 1.49 -22.14 3.65
N HIS A 200 2.71 -21.78 4.05
CA HIS A 200 3.52 -20.78 3.34
C HIS A 200 3.88 -21.25 1.94
N LYS A 201 4.18 -22.54 1.76
CA LYS A 201 4.43 -23.11 0.42
C LYS A 201 3.23 -22.93 -0.50
N ILE A 202 2.00 -23.12 0.00
CA ILE A 202 0.77 -22.92 -0.76
C ILE A 202 0.51 -21.43 -1.01
N LEU A 203 0.68 -20.58 0.01
CA LEU A 203 0.48 -19.12 -0.07
C LEU A 203 1.35 -18.45 -1.14
N PHE A 204 2.60 -18.90 -1.24
CA PHE A 204 3.56 -18.39 -2.21
C PHE A 204 3.70 -19.24 -3.47
N ALA A 205 2.86 -20.27 -3.65
CA ALA A 205 2.84 -21.05 -4.88
C ALA A 205 2.49 -20.16 -6.08
N ARG A 206 3.22 -20.32 -7.18
CA ARG A 206 3.05 -19.58 -8.44
C ARG A 206 3.02 -20.54 -9.63
N ASP A 207 2.37 -21.68 -9.46
CA ASP A 207 2.12 -22.61 -10.56
C ASP A 207 1.03 -22.07 -11.52
N ILE A 208 0.86 -22.73 -12.66
CA ILE A 208 -0.14 -22.35 -13.67
C ILE A 208 -1.55 -22.32 -13.07
N ALA A 209 -1.85 -23.23 -12.13
CA ALA A 209 -3.16 -23.27 -11.49
C ALA A 209 -3.38 -22.03 -10.59
N ALA A 210 -2.37 -21.58 -9.85
CA ALA A 210 -2.39 -20.36 -9.05
C ALA A 210 -2.58 -19.13 -9.94
N ILE A 211 -1.83 -19.04 -11.03
CA ILE A 211 -1.97 -17.92 -11.99
C ILE A 211 -3.38 -17.92 -12.59
N LYS A 212 -3.93 -19.08 -12.97
CA LYS A 212 -5.32 -19.18 -13.46
C LYS A 212 -6.34 -18.76 -12.40
N ARG A 213 -6.16 -19.14 -11.14
CA ARG A 213 -7.02 -18.69 -10.02
C ARG A 213 -6.96 -17.17 -9.85
N ASP A 214 -5.77 -16.58 -10.00
CA ASP A 214 -5.55 -15.14 -9.87
C ASP A 214 -6.16 -14.35 -11.05
N LEU A 215 -6.16 -14.92 -12.26
CA LEU A 215 -6.69 -14.29 -13.48
C LEU A 215 -8.19 -14.45 -13.66
N TYR A 216 -8.77 -15.57 -13.22
CA TYR A 216 -10.19 -15.86 -13.38
C TYR A 216 -10.80 -16.06 -12.00
N ALA A 217 -11.45 -15.05 -11.40
CA ALA A 217 -12.14 -15.31 -10.14
C ALA A 217 -13.46 -16.05 -10.42
N SER A 218 -13.66 -17.15 -9.72
CA SER A 218 -14.90 -17.94 -9.69
C SER A 218 -15.37 -18.05 -8.25
N THR A 219 -16.62 -18.46 -8.04
CA THR A 219 -17.14 -18.74 -6.70
C THR A 219 -16.33 -19.84 -5.99
N GLU A 220 -15.79 -20.80 -6.73
CA GLU A 220 -14.89 -21.84 -6.21
C GLU A 220 -13.53 -21.24 -5.79
N ASN A 221 -12.98 -20.32 -6.57
CA ASN A 221 -11.73 -19.63 -6.24
C ASN A 221 -11.87 -18.76 -4.98
N LEU A 222 -13.04 -18.14 -4.77
CA LEU A 222 -13.30 -17.40 -3.53
C LEU A 222 -13.32 -18.30 -2.30
N LYS A 223 -13.90 -19.51 -2.39
CA LYS A 223 -13.85 -20.48 -1.29
C LYS A 223 -12.41 -20.88 -0.98
N ALA A 224 -11.59 -21.10 -2.00
CA ALA A 224 -10.17 -21.41 -1.84
C ALA A 224 -9.40 -20.26 -1.15
N ILE A 225 -9.61 -19.02 -1.59
CA ILE A 225 -9.01 -17.81 -0.99
C ILE A 225 -9.43 -17.67 0.48
N LYS A 226 -10.72 -17.83 0.79
CA LYS A 226 -11.25 -17.75 2.17
C LYS A 226 -10.67 -18.88 3.05
N ALA A 227 -10.57 -20.11 2.54
CA ALA A 227 -10.00 -21.24 3.27
C ALA A 227 -8.49 -21.06 3.55
N LEU A 228 -7.71 -20.58 2.57
CA LEU A 228 -6.30 -20.30 2.79
C LEU A 228 -6.07 -19.16 3.79
N ASN A 229 -6.88 -18.09 3.72
CA ASN A 229 -6.89 -17.03 4.74
C ASN A 229 -7.12 -17.60 6.14
N LEU A 230 -8.15 -18.45 6.30
CA LEU A 230 -8.45 -19.10 7.58
C LEU A 230 -7.28 -19.96 8.08
N ALA A 231 -6.53 -20.61 7.19
CA ALA A 231 -5.36 -21.40 7.58
C ALA A 231 -4.24 -20.51 8.13
N VAL A 232 -3.99 -19.35 7.53
CA VAL A 232 -3.03 -18.36 8.06
C VAL A 232 -3.54 -17.72 9.36
N GLU A 233 -4.86 -17.54 9.49
CA GLU A 233 -5.52 -17.10 10.73
C GLU A 233 -5.32 -18.08 11.88
N GLU A 234 -5.60 -19.36 11.65
CA GLU A 234 -5.41 -20.38 12.67
C GLU A 234 -3.92 -20.59 13.01
N LEU A 235 -2.99 -20.34 12.07
CA LEU A 235 -1.56 -20.24 12.43
C LEU A 235 -1.30 -19.06 13.38
N ALA A 236 -1.82 -17.87 13.08
CA ALA A 236 -1.66 -16.69 13.94
C ALA A 236 -2.22 -16.96 15.34
N ILE A 237 -3.42 -17.55 15.43
CA ILE A 237 -4.06 -17.97 16.68
C ILE A 237 -3.15 -18.92 17.47
N GLY A 238 -2.58 -19.93 16.80
CA GLY A 238 -1.67 -20.88 17.44
C GLY A 238 -0.48 -20.21 18.14
N TYR A 239 0.18 -19.26 17.47
CA TYR A 239 1.28 -18.49 18.08
C TYR A 239 0.77 -17.52 19.16
N LYS A 240 -0.41 -16.91 18.98
CA LYS A 240 -1.06 -16.05 19.99
C LYS A 240 -1.37 -16.79 21.29
N LEU A 241 -1.72 -18.08 21.23
CA LEU A 241 -1.90 -18.91 22.42
C LEU A 241 -0.60 -19.03 23.23
N ILE A 242 0.54 -19.24 22.56
CA ILE A 242 1.86 -19.28 23.21
C ILE A 242 2.18 -17.93 23.86
N VAL A 243 1.99 -16.83 23.10
CA VAL A 243 2.15 -15.45 23.59
C VAL A 243 1.30 -15.22 24.83
N ASN A 244 0.00 -15.55 24.78
CA ASN A 244 -0.94 -15.29 25.86
C ASN A 244 -0.57 -16.07 27.12
N GLN A 245 -0.20 -17.35 27.01
CA GLN A 245 0.21 -18.14 28.17
C GLN A 245 1.48 -17.59 28.84
N LEU A 246 2.48 -17.19 28.04
CA LEU A 246 3.73 -16.62 28.57
C LEU A 246 3.50 -15.23 29.17
N TYR A 247 2.73 -14.37 28.50
CA TYR A 247 2.30 -13.06 28.99
C TYR A 247 1.59 -13.15 30.34
N LEU A 248 0.59 -14.04 30.46
CA LEU A 248 -0.15 -14.26 31.70
C LEU A 248 0.70 -14.85 32.82
N SER A 249 1.86 -15.43 32.51
CA SER A 249 2.83 -15.92 33.50
C SER A 249 3.91 -14.90 33.89
N GLY A 250 3.79 -13.65 33.40
CA GLY A 250 4.74 -12.57 33.72
C GLY A 250 6.11 -12.73 33.05
N GLU A 251 6.22 -13.61 32.05
CA GLU A 251 7.42 -13.73 31.22
C GLU A 251 7.60 -12.48 30.37
N ARG A 252 8.81 -12.26 29.85
CA ARG A 252 9.13 -11.10 29.02
C ARG A 252 9.86 -11.49 27.74
N PRO A 253 9.64 -10.81 26.62
CA PRO A 253 10.25 -11.19 25.34
C PRO A 253 11.76 -10.91 25.27
N ASP A 254 12.29 -9.97 26.06
CA ASP A 254 13.72 -9.66 26.14
C ASP A 254 14.52 -10.77 26.85
N THR A 255 13.90 -11.53 27.74
CA THR A 255 14.54 -12.62 28.50
C THR A 255 14.12 -14.02 28.05
N ASN A 256 12.92 -14.16 27.47
CA ASN A 256 12.36 -15.44 27.05
C ASN A 256 12.33 -15.55 25.52
N LYS A 257 13.29 -16.31 24.95
CA LYS A 257 13.40 -16.54 23.50
C LYS A 257 12.16 -17.18 22.89
N LEU A 258 11.48 -18.08 23.61
CA LEU A 258 10.25 -18.71 23.13
C LEU A 258 9.14 -17.67 23.00
N PHE A 259 9.04 -16.75 23.97
CA PHE A 259 8.08 -15.66 23.94
C PHE A 259 8.33 -14.75 22.72
N LEU A 260 9.55 -14.25 22.55
CA LEU A 260 9.87 -13.41 21.39
C LEU A 260 9.68 -14.13 20.05
N THR A 261 10.00 -15.42 19.98
CA THR A 261 9.77 -16.23 18.77
C THR A 261 8.28 -16.28 18.45
N ALA A 262 7.43 -16.53 19.44
CA ALA A 262 5.99 -16.55 19.25
C ALA A 262 5.45 -15.17 18.81
N ILE A 263 5.94 -14.07 19.38
CA ILE A 263 5.58 -12.70 18.92
C ILE A 263 5.97 -12.49 17.45
N ASN A 264 7.22 -12.81 17.08
CA ASN A 264 7.70 -12.65 15.70
C ASN A 264 6.87 -13.50 14.72
N ARG A 265 6.49 -14.73 15.11
CA ARG A 265 5.66 -15.61 14.30
C ARG A 265 4.22 -15.12 14.17
N THR A 266 3.63 -14.61 15.25
CA THR A 266 2.31 -13.95 15.18
C THR A 266 2.36 -12.76 14.23
N ALA A 267 3.37 -11.90 14.34
CA ALA A 267 3.54 -10.73 13.48
C ALA A 267 3.68 -11.12 12.00
N GLU A 268 4.45 -12.17 11.71
CA GLU A 268 4.59 -12.71 10.36
C GLU A 268 3.23 -13.17 9.82
N GLN A 269 2.46 -13.96 10.58
CA GLN A 269 1.17 -14.44 10.09
C GLN A 269 0.16 -13.31 9.88
N LEU A 270 0.10 -12.33 10.78
CA LEU A 270 -0.75 -11.14 10.62
C LEU A 270 -0.33 -10.33 9.38
N ALA A 271 0.97 -10.12 9.17
CA ALA A 271 1.48 -9.44 7.97
C ALA A 271 1.11 -10.20 6.68
N LEU A 272 1.19 -11.54 6.70
CA LEU A 272 0.84 -12.38 5.56
C LEU A 272 -0.67 -12.41 5.29
N GLN A 273 -1.51 -12.33 6.32
CA GLN A 273 -2.97 -12.16 6.14
C GLN A 273 -3.29 -10.85 5.44
N VAL A 274 -2.70 -9.74 5.89
CA VAL A 274 -2.89 -8.43 5.26
C VAL A 274 -2.39 -8.45 3.81
N LEU A 275 -1.22 -9.03 3.55
CA LEU A 275 -0.67 -9.19 2.20
C LEU A 275 -1.61 -10.01 1.31
N HIS A 276 -2.09 -11.16 1.81
CA HIS A 276 -2.96 -12.04 1.05
C HIS A 276 -4.29 -11.36 0.73
N ALA A 277 -4.87 -10.60 1.66
CA ALA A 277 -6.05 -9.79 1.39
C ALA A 277 -5.79 -8.78 0.25
N TYR A 278 -4.69 -8.04 0.31
CA TYR A 278 -4.33 -7.07 -0.73
C TYR A 278 -4.10 -7.69 -2.12
N GLN A 279 -3.56 -8.91 -2.20
CA GLN A 279 -3.37 -9.63 -3.47
C GLN A 279 -4.69 -9.88 -4.22
N TYR A 280 -5.79 -10.00 -3.48
CA TYR A 280 -7.13 -10.21 -4.03
C TYR A 280 -8.03 -8.99 -3.87
N TYR A 281 -7.42 -7.81 -3.71
CA TYR A 281 -8.12 -6.53 -3.57
C TYR A 281 -9.12 -6.51 -2.42
N ARG A 282 -8.86 -7.26 -1.34
CA ARG A 282 -9.68 -7.26 -0.13
C ARG A 282 -9.10 -6.34 0.92
N SER A 283 -9.97 -5.69 1.68
CA SER A 283 -9.59 -4.98 2.90
C SER A 283 -8.80 -5.90 3.83
N ALA A 284 -7.88 -5.31 4.59
CA ALA A 284 -7.17 -6.04 5.64
C ALA A 284 -8.18 -6.70 6.59
N PRO A 285 -7.93 -7.95 7.05
CA PRO A 285 -8.81 -8.59 8.01
C PRO A 285 -8.98 -7.74 9.25
N THR A 286 -10.20 -7.70 9.77
CA THR A 286 -10.53 -6.93 10.98
C THR A 286 -9.56 -7.26 12.10
N SER A 287 -9.06 -6.23 12.77
CA SER A 287 -8.09 -6.24 13.86
C SER A 287 -6.66 -6.66 13.52
N ALA A 288 -6.35 -7.12 12.30
CA ALA A 288 -5.01 -7.58 11.98
C ALA A 288 -3.95 -6.46 12.06
N LEU A 289 -4.28 -5.25 11.59
CA LEU A 289 -3.39 -4.09 11.70
C LEU A 289 -3.32 -3.59 13.14
N TYR A 290 -4.46 -3.53 13.83
CA TYR A 290 -4.52 -3.17 15.24
C TYR A 290 -3.65 -4.08 16.12
N GLU A 291 -3.74 -5.41 15.95
CA GLU A 291 -2.92 -6.37 16.69
C GLU A 291 -1.43 -6.18 16.38
N LEU A 292 -1.06 -5.99 15.10
CA LEU A 292 0.31 -5.63 14.72
C LEU A 292 0.79 -4.35 15.43
N HIS A 293 -0.08 -3.34 15.57
CA HIS A 293 0.24 -2.10 16.27
C HIS A 293 0.40 -2.32 17.79
N GLN A 294 -0.42 -3.18 18.40
CA GLN A 294 -0.26 -3.52 19.83
C GLN A 294 1.06 -4.26 20.07
N PHE A 295 1.41 -5.22 19.20
CA PHE A 295 2.70 -5.89 19.28
C PHE A 295 3.87 -4.93 19.03
N TYR A 296 3.72 -3.96 18.12
CA TYR A 296 4.74 -2.92 17.92
C TYR A 296 4.99 -2.15 19.23
N LEU A 297 3.94 -1.66 19.89
CA LEU A 297 4.08 -0.94 21.17
C LEU A 297 4.69 -1.82 22.27
N TYR A 298 4.32 -3.10 22.32
CA TYR A 298 4.85 -4.04 23.30
C TYR A 298 6.34 -4.36 23.07
N CYS A 299 6.74 -4.57 21.81
CA CYS A 299 8.14 -4.79 21.44
C CYS A 299 8.99 -3.52 21.58
N GLU A 300 8.43 -2.34 21.32
CA GLU A 300 9.06 -1.05 21.56
C GLU A 300 9.37 -0.88 23.06
N ALA A 301 8.37 -1.08 23.92
CA ALA A 301 8.54 -0.95 25.37
C ALA A 301 9.50 -1.99 25.98
N SER A 302 9.61 -3.17 25.39
CA SER A 302 10.53 -4.22 25.82
C SER A 302 11.91 -4.18 25.13
N ASN A 303 12.16 -3.21 24.24
CA ASN A 303 13.39 -3.10 23.44
C ASN A 303 13.72 -4.36 22.62
N THR A 304 12.69 -5.00 22.05
CA THR A 304 12.82 -6.26 21.30
C THR A 304 12.54 -6.17 19.81
N LEU A 305 12.20 -4.97 19.30
CA LEU A 305 11.82 -4.72 17.90
C LEU A 305 12.79 -5.34 16.88
N ASP A 306 14.10 -5.18 17.08
CA ASP A 306 15.13 -5.61 16.14
C ASP A 306 15.80 -6.95 16.48
N ILE A 307 15.39 -7.60 17.57
CA ILE A 307 16.04 -8.83 18.02
C ILE A 307 15.62 -9.99 17.10
N LEU A 308 16.63 -10.63 16.50
CA LEU A 308 16.45 -11.86 15.74
C LEU A 308 16.36 -13.06 16.68
N THR A 309 15.41 -13.94 16.40
CA THR A 309 15.24 -15.19 17.12
C THR A 309 15.85 -16.33 16.32
N GLU A 310 17.01 -16.82 16.77
CA GLU A 310 17.58 -18.09 16.32
C GLU A 310 17.11 -19.17 17.31
N ALA A 311 16.11 -19.94 16.90
CA ALA A 311 15.73 -21.16 17.62
C ALA A 311 16.40 -22.35 16.94
N LYS A 312 17.02 -23.21 17.75
CA LYS A 312 17.68 -24.43 17.26
C LYS A 312 16.65 -25.27 16.49
N ASP A 313 17.03 -25.73 15.30
CA ASP A 313 16.20 -26.55 14.41
C ASP A 313 14.94 -25.88 13.85
N LEU A 314 14.78 -24.56 14.01
CA LEU A 314 13.69 -23.77 13.39
C LEU A 314 14.21 -22.79 12.32
N PRO A 315 13.43 -22.51 11.27
CA PRO A 315 13.79 -21.52 10.26
C PRO A 315 13.97 -20.12 10.89
N SER A 316 15.05 -19.43 10.55
CA SER A 316 15.23 -18.02 10.89
C SER A 316 14.17 -17.16 10.20
N THR A 317 13.56 -16.22 10.91
CA THR A 317 12.71 -15.17 10.32
C THR A 317 13.33 -13.80 10.54
N SER A 318 12.81 -12.81 9.81
CA SER A 318 13.12 -11.41 10.08
C SER A 318 12.68 -11.01 11.50
N SER A 319 13.26 -9.93 12.02
CA SER A 319 12.85 -9.31 13.29
C SER A 319 11.41 -8.79 13.21
N PHE A 320 10.78 -8.57 14.37
CA PHE A 320 9.45 -7.94 14.43
C PHE A 320 9.43 -6.65 13.61
N TYR A 321 10.41 -5.77 13.81
CA TYR A 321 10.50 -4.47 13.14
C TYR A 321 10.51 -4.62 11.62
N SER A 322 11.28 -5.57 11.09
CA SER A 322 11.34 -5.78 9.64
C SER A 322 10.03 -6.37 9.08
N LEU A 323 9.35 -7.26 9.80
CA LEU A 323 8.05 -7.80 9.38
C LEU A 323 6.98 -6.71 9.37
N TYR A 324 6.94 -5.94 10.47
CA TYR A 324 6.01 -4.84 10.68
C TYR A 324 6.19 -3.73 9.63
N THR A 325 7.41 -3.20 9.47
CA THR A 325 7.67 -2.13 8.51
C THR A 325 7.46 -2.56 7.07
N GLN A 326 7.75 -3.82 6.72
CA GLN A 326 7.50 -4.34 5.37
C GLN A 326 6.01 -4.28 5.02
N ILE A 327 5.12 -4.74 5.91
CA ILE A 327 3.67 -4.71 5.63
C ILE A 327 3.12 -3.29 5.70
N ILE A 328 3.62 -2.46 6.62
CA ILE A 328 3.22 -1.05 6.71
C ILE A 328 3.57 -0.27 5.44
N LEU A 329 4.76 -0.49 4.86
CA LEU A 329 5.14 0.12 3.59
C LEU A 329 4.20 -0.29 2.44
N ILE A 330 3.72 -1.54 2.44
CA ILE A 330 2.72 -2.00 1.47
C ILE A 330 1.39 -1.32 1.69
N SER A 331 0.93 -1.21 2.93
CA SER A 331 -0.36 -0.60 3.25
C SER A 331 -0.42 0.88 2.87
N ILE A 332 0.69 1.63 2.95
CA ILE A 332 0.74 3.04 2.52
C ILE A 332 1.03 3.23 1.03
N ALA A 333 1.32 2.16 0.28
CA ALA A 333 1.65 2.22 -1.15
C ALA A 333 0.43 2.11 -2.09
N GLU A 334 -0.79 2.21 -1.55
CA GLU A 334 -2.07 2.09 -2.27
C GLU A 334 -2.21 0.75 -3.03
N PRO A 335 -2.21 -0.40 -2.31
CA PRO A 335 -2.18 -1.73 -2.92
C PRO A 335 -3.38 -2.01 -3.84
N PHE A 336 -4.53 -1.41 -3.55
CA PHE A 336 -5.78 -1.51 -4.32
C PHE A 336 -5.71 -0.89 -5.72
N SER A 337 -4.67 -0.09 -6.00
CA SER A 337 -4.43 0.52 -7.31
C SER A 337 -3.36 -0.21 -8.13
N LEU A 338 -2.75 -1.26 -7.57
CA LEU A 338 -1.75 -2.07 -8.25
C LEU A 338 -2.42 -3.26 -8.94
N ASP A 339 -1.82 -3.82 -9.97
CA ASP A 339 -2.25 -5.14 -10.43
C ASP A 339 -1.86 -6.23 -9.42
N LYS A 340 -2.59 -7.36 -9.44
CA LYS A 340 -2.44 -8.46 -8.46
C LYS A 340 -1.00 -8.95 -8.32
N PHE A 341 -0.28 -9.05 -9.45
CA PHE A 341 1.10 -9.54 -9.47
C PHE A 341 2.10 -8.52 -8.91
N ASN A 342 1.81 -7.22 -9.09
CA ASN A 342 2.63 -6.15 -8.54
C ASN A 342 2.51 -6.02 -7.02
N VAL A 343 1.43 -6.46 -6.37
CA VAL A 343 1.35 -6.46 -4.90
C VAL A 343 2.42 -7.37 -4.29
N LEU A 344 2.55 -8.63 -4.75
CA LEU A 344 3.60 -9.52 -4.24
C LEU A 344 5.00 -9.02 -4.63
N ARG A 345 5.16 -8.55 -5.87
CA ARG A 345 6.44 -7.98 -6.32
C ARG A 345 6.86 -6.82 -5.42
N LEU A 346 5.92 -5.92 -5.10
CA LEU A 346 6.15 -4.81 -4.21
C LEU A 346 6.50 -5.29 -2.81
N PHE A 347 5.81 -6.29 -2.27
CA PHE A 347 6.12 -6.87 -0.96
C PHE A 347 7.58 -7.34 -0.87
N ASN A 348 8.07 -8.04 -1.91
CA ASN A 348 9.46 -8.47 -1.98
C ASN A 348 10.45 -7.31 -2.11
N LEU A 349 10.08 -6.23 -2.81
CA LEU A 349 10.88 -5.00 -2.88
C LEU A 349 10.91 -4.27 -1.54
N MET A 350 9.78 -4.13 -0.84
CA MET A 350 9.68 -3.43 0.43
C MET A 350 10.56 -4.07 1.52
N LYS A 351 10.79 -5.39 1.45
CA LYS A 351 11.76 -6.08 2.31
C LYS A 351 13.16 -5.44 2.29
N LYS A 352 13.58 -4.89 1.14
CA LYS A 352 14.90 -4.26 0.97
C LYS A 352 15.00 -2.90 1.65
N PHE A 353 13.86 -2.28 1.98
CA PHE A 353 13.77 -0.92 2.51
C PHE A 353 13.41 -0.86 4.00
N THR A 354 13.16 -2.01 4.65
CA THR A 354 12.70 -2.04 6.05
C THR A 354 13.66 -1.38 7.02
N LYS A 355 14.97 -1.45 6.75
CA LYS A 355 16.02 -0.83 7.58
C LYS A 355 16.10 0.70 7.44
N GLN A 356 15.51 1.26 6.39
CA GLN A 356 15.47 2.70 6.12
C GLN A 356 14.19 3.35 6.65
N VAL A 357 13.23 2.54 7.10
CA VAL A 357 12.05 3.08 7.77
C VAL A 357 12.47 3.55 9.16
N GLU A 358 12.01 4.75 9.53
CA GLU A 358 12.21 5.29 10.88
C GLU A 358 10.84 5.45 11.54
N ILE A 359 10.71 4.92 12.76
CA ILE A 359 9.52 5.12 13.60
C ILE A 359 9.96 5.76 14.92
N SER A 360 9.32 6.86 15.30
CA SER A 360 9.65 7.60 16.51
C SER A 360 8.43 8.23 17.16
N LEU A 361 8.59 8.79 18.37
CA LEU A 361 7.60 9.73 18.90
C LEU A 361 7.59 11.01 18.07
N LEU A 362 6.43 11.67 18.00
CA LEU A 362 6.33 13.01 17.43
C LEU A 362 6.93 14.03 18.41
N THR A 363 7.75 14.95 17.90
CA THR A 363 8.17 16.16 18.63
C THR A 363 7.00 17.13 18.79
N ASP A 364 7.10 18.07 19.75
CA ASP A 364 6.03 19.06 19.94
C ASP A 364 5.84 19.99 18.73
N LYS A 365 6.91 20.28 17.98
CA LYS A 365 6.83 20.99 16.70
C LYS A 365 6.01 20.19 15.69
N GLN A 366 6.32 18.90 15.50
CA GLN A 366 5.57 18.03 14.59
C GLN A 366 4.09 17.90 15.00
N LYS A 367 3.78 17.76 16.28
CA LYS A 367 2.39 17.69 16.76
C LYS A 367 1.56 18.91 16.33
N ASN A 368 2.16 20.10 16.28
CA ASN A 368 1.48 21.36 16.01
C ASN A 368 1.77 21.96 14.62
N THR A 369 2.60 21.32 13.79
CA THR A 369 2.93 21.78 12.43
C THR A 369 1.67 21.91 11.56
N THR A 370 1.53 23.04 10.89
CA THR A 370 0.46 23.31 9.92
C THR A 370 0.94 23.35 8.47
N SER A 371 2.25 23.39 8.23
CA SER A 371 2.83 23.44 6.88
C SER A 371 2.89 22.06 6.24
N ASP A 372 2.11 21.84 5.18
CA ASP A 372 2.10 20.61 4.38
C ASP A 372 3.48 20.21 3.84
N PHE A 373 4.29 21.21 3.48
CA PHE A 373 5.67 20.98 3.04
C PHE A 373 6.53 20.26 4.10
N LEU A 374 6.41 20.66 5.37
CA LEU A 374 7.19 20.05 6.47
C LEU A 374 6.65 18.65 6.84
N MET A 375 5.44 18.32 6.40
CA MET A 375 4.78 17.03 6.62
C MET A 375 5.00 16.05 5.44
N THR A 376 5.71 16.47 4.40
CA THR A 376 5.97 15.64 3.21
C THR A 376 6.84 14.42 3.55
N GLY A 377 6.39 13.22 3.20
CA GLY A 377 7.06 11.95 3.54
C GLY A 377 6.92 11.54 5.02
N HIS A 378 6.07 12.24 5.78
CA HIS A 378 5.76 11.92 7.17
C HIS A 378 4.34 11.36 7.30
N PHE A 379 4.20 10.29 8.07
CA PHE A 379 2.93 9.66 8.38
C PHE A 379 2.72 9.59 9.89
N CYS A 380 1.46 9.62 10.30
CA CYS A 380 1.05 9.31 11.65
C CYS A 380 0.58 7.87 11.70
N LEU A 381 1.35 7.03 12.41
CA LEU A 381 0.96 5.70 12.79
C LEU A 381 0.16 5.79 14.10
N ASN A 382 -1.17 5.73 14.00
CA ASN A 382 -2.04 5.70 15.17
C ASN A 382 -2.21 4.25 15.65
N CYS A 383 -1.39 3.84 16.62
CA CYS A 383 -1.42 2.48 17.15
C CYS A 383 -2.72 2.13 17.90
N ALA A 384 -3.62 3.07 18.16
CA ALA A 384 -4.93 2.80 18.76
C ALA A 384 -6.00 2.43 17.71
N SER A 385 -5.68 2.50 16.42
CA SER A 385 -6.62 2.25 15.31
C SER A 385 -6.29 0.99 14.52
N ASP A 386 -7.29 0.39 13.87
CA ASP A 386 -7.12 -0.74 12.94
C ASP A 386 -6.93 -0.25 11.49
N HIS A 387 -6.01 0.69 11.31
CA HIS A 387 -5.80 1.37 10.03
C HIS A 387 -4.32 1.60 9.75
N PRO A 388 -3.92 1.63 8.46
CA PRO A 388 -2.55 1.95 8.11
C PRO A 388 -2.20 3.41 8.49
N PRO A 389 -0.89 3.74 8.53
CA PRO A 389 -0.44 5.10 8.77
C PRO A 389 -1.08 6.08 7.78
N THR A 390 -1.55 7.20 8.30
CA THR A 390 -2.15 8.27 7.50
C THR A 390 -1.12 9.37 7.30
N ALA A 391 -1.07 9.97 6.11
CA ALA A 391 -0.20 11.12 5.86
C ALA A 391 -0.37 12.18 6.96
N MET A 392 0.72 12.71 7.48
CA MET A 392 0.70 13.60 8.64
C MET A 392 -0.12 14.87 8.36
N ALA A 393 -0.06 15.39 7.12
CA ALA A 393 -0.87 16.50 6.64
C ALA A 393 -2.39 16.24 6.69
N LYS A 394 -2.81 14.97 6.55
CA LYS A 394 -4.22 14.54 6.61
C LYS A 394 -4.64 14.10 8.02
N THR A 395 -3.74 14.16 8.99
CA THR A 395 -3.99 13.71 10.36
C THR A 395 -4.31 14.90 11.26
N THR A 396 -5.37 14.82 12.08
CA THR A 396 -5.74 15.90 13.00
C THR A 396 -4.72 16.06 14.13
N VAL A 397 -4.61 17.28 14.68
CA VAL A 397 -3.69 17.59 15.79
C VAL A 397 -3.98 16.72 17.02
N ASP A 398 -5.25 16.40 17.29
CA ASP A 398 -5.63 15.55 18.42
C ASP A 398 -5.04 14.15 18.31
N VAL A 399 -5.14 13.53 17.12
CA VAL A 399 -4.54 12.21 16.85
C VAL A 399 -3.01 12.28 16.94
N ARG A 400 -2.38 13.35 16.42
CA ARG A 400 -0.93 13.55 16.53
C ARG A 400 -0.44 13.65 17.98
N LYS A 401 -1.27 14.17 18.89
CA LYS A 401 -0.94 14.36 20.32
C LYS A 401 -1.18 13.12 21.18
N GLN A 402 -1.84 12.08 20.66
CA GLN A 402 -2.06 10.84 21.42
C GLN A 402 -0.73 10.14 21.75
N SER A 403 -0.63 9.57 22.95
CA SER A 403 0.58 8.90 23.45
C SER A 403 0.97 7.64 22.66
N GLN A 404 0.00 7.00 22.02
CA GLN A 404 0.20 5.82 21.19
C GLN A 404 0.48 6.15 19.72
N THR A 405 0.43 7.42 19.33
CA THR A 405 0.76 7.81 17.95
C THR A 405 2.28 7.86 17.78
N ARG A 406 2.76 7.34 16.66
CA ARG A 406 4.16 7.41 16.23
C ARG A 406 4.27 8.16 14.91
N LEU A 407 5.39 8.85 14.73
CA LEU A 407 5.83 9.32 13.43
C LEU A 407 6.40 8.12 12.68
N LEU A 408 5.93 7.91 11.46
CA LEU A 408 6.56 7.04 10.49
C LEU A 408 7.19 7.92 9.40
N ASN A 409 8.52 7.91 9.30
CA ASN A 409 9.27 8.66 8.32
C ASN A 409 9.74 7.74 7.18
N THR A 410 9.30 8.05 5.96
CA THR A 410 9.64 7.29 4.74
C THR A 410 10.67 8.00 3.87
N GLN A 411 11.15 9.18 4.26
CA GLN A 411 12.16 9.91 3.48
C GLN A 411 13.44 9.10 3.22
N PRO A 412 14.00 8.34 4.18
CA PRO A 412 15.18 7.53 3.90
C PRO A 412 14.89 6.36 2.93
N VAL A 413 13.65 5.86 2.88
CA VAL A 413 13.22 4.89 1.87
C VAL A 413 13.20 5.52 0.48
N LEU A 414 12.71 6.75 0.34
CA LEU A 414 12.71 7.48 -0.93
C LEU A 414 14.13 7.71 -1.46
N LEU A 415 15.06 8.11 -0.58
CA LEU A 415 16.48 8.25 -0.93
C LEU A 415 17.10 6.92 -1.41
N ALA A 416 16.74 5.80 -0.76
CA ALA A 416 17.19 4.48 -1.18
C ALA A 416 16.62 4.06 -2.56
N ILE A 417 15.39 4.44 -2.87
CA ILE A 417 14.77 4.21 -4.20
C ILE A 417 15.49 5.04 -5.28
N GLU A 418 15.82 6.31 -5.00
CA GLU A 418 16.55 7.16 -5.93
C GLU A 418 17.94 6.59 -6.28
N ASP A 419 18.63 6.04 -5.29
CA ASP A 419 19.92 5.38 -5.51
C ASP A 419 19.80 4.16 -6.45
N ILE A 420 18.70 3.40 -6.34
CA ILE A 420 18.40 2.32 -7.30
C ILE A 420 18.23 2.88 -8.72
N PHE A 421 17.52 4.01 -8.88
CA PHE A 421 17.34 4.64 -10.19
C PHE A 421 18.66 5.14 -10.79
N LYS A 422 19.52 5.74 -9.96
CA LYS A 422 20.85 6.20 -10.38
C LYS A 422 21.70 5.02 -10.87
N ARG A 423 21.76 3.93 -10.10
CA ARG A 423 22.49 2.70 -10.50
C ARG A 423 21.94 2.06 -11.77
N ALA A 424 20.61 2.00 -11.91
CA ALA A 424 19.99 1.43 -13.11
C ALA A 424 20.25 2.27 -14.36
N SER A 425 20.35 3.60 -14.24
CA SER A 425 20.67 4.48 -15.37
C SER A 425 22.10 4.29 -15.92
N GLN A 426 23.02 3.85 -15.06
CA GLN A 426 24.44 3.62 -15.35
C GLN A 426 24.75 2.19 -15.83
N SER A 427 23.85 1.23 -15.59
CA SER A 427 24.06 -0.16 -15.98
C SER A 427 23.75 -0.41 -17.45
N ALA A 428 24.60 -1.18 -18.14
CA ALA A 428 24.31 -1.70 -19.48
C ALA A 428 23.10 -2.66 -19.49
N SER A 429 22.70 -3.17 -18.33
CA SER A 429 21.63 -4.18 -18.14
C SER A 429 20.28 -3.54 -17.80
N ARG A 430 19.86 -2.49 -18.53
CA ARG A 430 18.61 -1.74 -18.27
C ARG A 430 17.36 -2.62 -18.16
N GLY A 431 17.29 -3.74 -18.90
CA GLY A 431 16.13 -4.62 -18.93
C GLY A 431 15.82 -5.36 -17.62
N ALA A 432 16.81 -5.65 -16.78
CA ALA A 432 16.60 -6.47 -15.58
C ALA A 432 15.82 -5.75 -14.47
N PHE A 433 15.85 -4.41 -14.45
CA PHE A 433 15.21 -3.58 -13.43
C PHE A 433 13.94 -2.87 -13.90
N ASP A 434 13.56 -3.01 -15.17
CA ASP A 434 12.55 -2.13 -15.78
C ASP A 434 11.19 -2.21 -15.07
N LEU A 435 10.73 -3.42 -14.79
CA LEU A 435 9.46 -3.64 -14.07
C LEU A 435 9.51 -3.18 -12.59
N ASP A 436 10.65 -3.37 -11.89
CA ASP A 436 10.83 -2.87 -10.53
C ASP A 436 10.81 -1.34 -10.50
N ILE A 437 11.50 -0.71 -11.46
CA ILE A 437 11.58 0.75 -11.58
C ILE A 437 10.22 1.34 -11.90
N GLN A 438 9.46 0.74 -12.82
CA GLN A 438 8.11 1.19 -13.15
C GLN A 438 7.18 1.11 -11.94
N LEU A 439 7.25 0.01 -11.19
CA LEU A 439 6.47 -0.16 -9.97
C LEU A 439 6.87 0.85 -8.88
N LEU A 440 8.16 1.07 -8.65
CA LEU A 440 8.65 2.07 -7.70
C LEU A 440 8.23 3.50 -8.10
N LYS A 441 8.35 3.87 -9.38
CA LYS A 441 7.86 5.17 -9.89
C LYS A 441 6.38 5.37 -9.61
N LYS A 442 5.57 4.31 -9.71
CA LYS A 442 4.13 4.36 -9.43
C LYS A 442 3.82 4.65 -7.95
N ILE A 443 4.62 4.09 -7.02
CA ILE A 443 4.34 4.21 -5.57
C ILE A 443 5.03 5.40 -4.88
N ILE A 444 6.05 6.02 -5.48
CA ILE A 444 6.76 7.18 -4.92
C ILE A 444 5.80 8.30 -4.45
N PRO A 445 4.78 8.73 -5.23
CA PRO A 445 3.87 9.78 -4.78
C PRO A 445 3.11 9.42 -3.50
N GLN A 446 2.85 8.13 -3.28
CA GLN A 446 2.20 7.66 -2.05
C GLN A 446 3.18 7.72 -0.88
N LEU A 447 4.38 7.16 -1.03
CA LEU A 447 5.43 7.18 0.00
C LEU A 447 5.87 8.59 0.38
N ASN A 448 5.86 9.54 -0.55
CA ASN A 448 6.22 10.94 -0.30
C ASN A 448 5.04 11.80 0.13
N THR A 449 3.85 11.21 0.35
CA THR A 449 2.60 11.91 0.67
C THR A 449 2.23 13.05 -0.29
N SER A 450 2.79 13.04 -1.50
CA SER A 450 2.64 14.11 -2.50
C SER A 450 1.51 13.81 -3.50
N TYR A 451 0.81 12.69 -3.34
CA TYR A 451 -0.34 12.37 -4.17
C TYR A 451 -1.50 13.32 -3.86
N GLU A 452 -1.81 14.15 -4.85
CA GLU A 452 -2.96 15.06 -4.85
C GLU A 452 -3.93 14.69 -5.96
N ARG A 453 -5.22 14.83 -5.67
CA ARG A 453 -6.26 14.67 -6.69
C ARG A 453 -6.27 15.90 -7.57
N LYS A 454 -6.19 15.69 -8.89
CA LYS A 454 -6.28 16.78 -9.88
C LYS A 454 -7.64 17.47 -9.89
N TYR A 455 -8.70 16.74 -9.55
CA TYR A 455 -10.08 17.21 -9.61
C TYR A 455 -10.79 17.01 -8.28
N GLN A 456 -11.60 18.00 -7.90
CA GLN A 456 -12.50 17.88 -6.77
C GLN A 456 -13.53 16.77 -7.03
N ARG A 457 -13.91 16.06 -5.97
CA ARG A 457 -14.98 15.07 -6.00
C ARG A 457 -16.14 15.53 -5.15
N LEU A 458 -17.35 15.37 -5.68
CA LEU A 458 -18.60 15.64 -5.00
C LEU A 458 -19.24 14.31 -4.59
N PRO A 459 -19.66 14.16 -3.33
CA PRO A 459 -20.42 12.98 -2.90
C PRO A 459 -21.78 12.95 -3.62
N SER A 460 -22.28 11.75 -3.87
CA SER A 460 -23.64 11.58 -4.36
C SER A 460 -24.63 11.90 -3.24
N ILE A 461 -25.50 12.88 -3.46
CA ILE A 461 -26.58 13.25 -2.52
C ILE A 461 -27.75 12.25 -2.62
N HIS A 462 -27.96 11.67 -3.81
CA HIS A 462 -28.99 10.67 -4.10
C HIS A 462 -28.36 9.37 -4.58
N THR A 463 -29.06 8.26 -4.40
CA THR A 463 -28.67 6.96 -4.96
C THR A 463 -28.75 7.03 -6.49
N ARG A 464 -27.61 7.29 -7.13
CA ARG A 464 -27.49 7.27 -8.59
C ARG A 464 -26.96 5.92 -9.04
N LYS A 465 -27.68 5.32 -9.99
CA LYS A 465 -27.38 4.01 -10.54
C LYS A 465 -26.70 4.15 -11.89
N ILE A 466 -25.68 3.34 -12.11
CA ILE A 466 -25.02 3.18 -13.40
C ILE A 466 -24.93 1.70 -13.73
N ASN A 467 -24.93 1.39 -15.01
CA ASN A 467 -24.62 0.07 -15.49
C ASN A 467 -23.24 0.07 -16.16
N ILE A 468 -22.47 -0.98 -15.91
CA ILE A 468 -21.09 -1.10 -16.36
C ILE A 468 -20.96 -2.28 -17.32
N ALA A 469 -20.47 -2.01 -18.54
CA ALA A 469 -20.08 -3.01 -19.52
C ALA A 469 -18.54 -3.12 -19.58
N ASN A 470 -17.99 -4.33 -19.51
CA ASN A 470 -16.55 -4.56 -19.47
C ASN A 470 -16.01 -5.02 -20.83
N GLY A 471 -15.06 -4.28 -21.40
CA GLY A 471 -14.42 -4.59 -22.68
C GLY A 471 -15.16 -4.02 -23.88
N ILE A 472 -14.42 -3.84 -24.98
CA ILE A 472 -14.89 -3.14 -26.18
C ILE A 472 -16.14 -3.81 -26.78
N ARG A 473 -16.17 -5.14 -26.82
CA ARG A 473 -17.29 -5.91 -27.37
C ARG A 473 -18.61 -5.66 -26.63
N ASP A 474 -18.57 -5.67 -25.29
CA ASP A 474 -19.78 -5.48 -24.47
C ASP A 474 -20.25 -4.03 -24.55
N ILE A 475 -19.32 -3.07 -24.54
CA ILE A 475 -19.61 -1.64 -24.74
C ILE A 475 -20.26 -1.43 -26.11
N HIS A 476 -19.67 -1.96 -27.17
CA HIS A 476 -20.18 -1.87 -28.53
C HIS A 476 -21.60 -2.45 -28.64
N THR A 477 -21.84 -3.62 -28.04
CA THR A 477 -23.14 -4.28 -28.06
C THR A 477 -24.20 -3.45 -27.33
N CYS A 478 -23.88 -2.97 -26.12
CA CYS A 478 -24.79 -2.12 -25.34
C CYS A 478 -25.15 -0.80 -26.06
N LEU A 479 -24.18 -0.19 -26.75
CA LEU A 479 -24.41 1.01 -27.56
C LEU A 479 -25.33 0.73 -28.75
N LYS A 480 -25.15 -0.39 -29.45
CA LYS A 480 -25.96 -0.73 -30.63
C LYS A 480 -27.40 -1.12 -30.29
N GLU A 481 -27.59 -1.87 -29.21
CA GLU A 481 -28.90 -2.38 -28.82
C GLU A 481 -29.72 -1.36 -28.03
N ASN A 482 -29.10 -0.24 -27.63
CA ASN A 482 -29.63 0.71 -26.65
C ASN A 482 -30.18 0.02 -25.40
N HIS A 483 -29.60 -1.14 -25.08
CA HIS A 483 -30.00 -2.02 -23.99
C HIS A 483 -28.74 -2.50 -23.29
N VAL A 484 -28.81 -2.50 -21.96
CA VAL A 484 -27.64 -2.76 -21.12
C VAL A 484 -27.57 -4.25 -20.77
N ASN A 485 -27.72 -5.10 -21.79
CA ASN A 485 -27.84 -6.55 -21.60
C ASN A 485 -26.53 -7.13 -21.05
N GLY A 486 -26.58 -7.78 -19.89
CA GLY A 486 -25.40 -8.34 -19.24
C GLY A 486 -24.51 -7.33 -18.50
N ALA A 487 -24.78 -6.03 -18.59
CA ALA A 487 -24.04 -5.04 -17.83
C ALA A 487 -24.58 -4.90 -16.41
N ILE A 488 -23.66 -4.70 -15.48
CA ILE A 488 -23.89 -4.89 -14.05
C ILE A 488 -24.27 -3.55 -13.42
N GLU A 489 -25.29 -3.51 -12.55
CA GLU A 489 -25.71 -2.29 -11.86
C GLU A 489 -24.81 -1.95 -10.65
N TRP A 490 -24.39 -0.69 -10.55
CA TRP A 490 -23.61 -0.10 -9.46
C TRP A 490 -24.26 1.18 -8.92
N SER A 491 -23.92 1.53 -7.69
CA SER A 491 -24.31 2.80 -7.06
C SER A 491 -23.12 3.77 -7.04
N ILE A 492 -23.27 4.99 -7.54
CA ILE A 492 -22.20 6.02 -7.47
C ILE A 492 -22.10 6.55 -6.04
N ASN A 493 -20.91 6.48 -5.43
CA ASN A 493 -20.62 7.09 -4.12
C ASN A 493 -20.14 8.54 -4.24
N ASN A 494 -19.29 8.83 -5.22
CA ASN A 494 -18.82 10.19 -5.53
C ASN A 494 -18.37 10.31 -6.99
N GLN A 495 -18.33 11.53 -7.51
CA GLN A 495 -17.85 11.81 -8.87
C GLN A 495 -17.08 13.14 -8.93
N GLY A 496 -16.16 13.26 -9.89
CA GLY A 496 -15.53 14.50 -10.32
C GLY A 496 -15.39 14.53 -11.83
N SER A 497 -14.86 15.61 -12.40
CA SER A 497 -14.72 15.74 -13.87
C SER A 497 -13.85 14.65 -14.50
N GLY A 498 -12.87 14.11 -13.77
CA GLY A 498 -11.98 13.06 -14.25
C GLY A 498 -12.31 11.64 -13.79
N GLY A 499 -13.38 11.40 -13.02
CA GLY A 499 -13.57 10.06 -12.45
C GLY A 499 -14.82 9.85 -11.61
N ILE A 500 -15.17 8.58 -11.41
CA ILE A 500 -16.32 8.12 -10.64
C ILE A 500 -15.82 7.13 -9.56
N MET A 501 -16.43 7.13 -8.39
CA MET A 501 -16.36 6.02 -7.44
C MET A 501 -17.74 5.37 -7.36
N ALA A 502 -17.78 4.05 -7.52
CA ALA A 502 -19.03 3.29 -7.47
C ALA A 502 -18.86 2.04 -6.61
N SER A 503 -19.95 1.57 -6.03
CA SER A 503 -19.97 0.36 -5.21
C SER A 503 -21.20 -0.51 -5.45
N ARG A 504 -21.06 -1.80 -5.17
CA ARG A 504 -22.14 -2.79 -5.14
C ARG A 504 -21.81 -3.96 -4.23
N ASN A 505 -22.75 -4.90 -4.07
CA ASN A 505 -22.46 -6.20 -3.47
C ASN A 505 -21.53 -7.01 -4.40
N SER A 506 -20.54 -7.70 -3.84
CA SER A 506 -19.50 -8.40 -4.63
C SER A 506 -20.01 -9.57 -5.47
N ASP A 507 -21.23 -10.04 -5.24
CA ASP A 507 -21.84 -11.11 -6.02
C ASP A 507 -21.86 -10.77 -7.53
N GLY A 508 -21.20 -11.60 -8.33
CA GLY A 508 -21.08 -11.44 -9.77
C GLY A 508 -20.03 -10.42 -10.23
N CYS A 509 -19.17 -9.89 -9.35
CA CYS A 509 -18.06 -8.98 -9.71
C CYS A 509 -16.72 -9.72 -9.88
N TYR A 510 -16.73 -10.98 -10.29
CA TYR A 510 -15.54 -11.84 -10.21
C TYR A 510 -14.57 -11.66 -11.39
N ASP A 511 -15.01 -11.02 -12.47
CA ASP A 511 -14.29 -10.86 -13.73
C ASP A 511 -13.66 -9.47 -13.91
N ILE A 512 -13.89 -8.54 -12.99
CA ILE A 512 -13.34 -7.17 -13.08
C ILE A 512 -11.92 -7.07 -12.49
N HIS A 513 -11.06 -6.34 -13.19
CA HIS A 513 -9.65 -6.16 -12.87
C HIS A 513 -9.19 -4.70 -13.00
N ILE A 514 -8.10 -4.36 -12.31
CA ILE A 514 -7.43 -3.07 -12.49
C ILE A 514 -6.94 -2.96 -13.95
N GLY A 515 -7.28 -1.85 -14.59
CA GLY A 515 -6.97 -1.60 -16.00
C GLY A 515 -8.06 -2.01 -16.98
N ASP A 516 -9.13 -2.68 -16.52
CA ASP A 516 -10.29 -2.99 -17.37
C ASP A 516 -10.90 -1.74 -17.97
N PHE A 517 -11.31 -1.86 -19.23
CA PHE A 517 -11.87 -0.78 -20.01
C PHE A 517 -13.38 -0.88 -20.00
N ILE A 518 -14.03 0.15 -19.49
CA ILE A 518 -15.42 0.11 -19.07
C ILE A 518 -16.26 1.14 -19.82
N GLY A 519 -17.45 0.74 -20.26
CA GLY A 519 -18.52 1.66 -20.63
C GLY A 519 -19.43 1.91 -19.44
N VAL A 520 -19.66 3.18 -19.12
CA VAL A 520 -20.56 3.62 -18.04
C VAL A 520 -21.85 4.14 -18.67
N PHE A 521 -22.93 3.43 -18.42
CA PHE A 521 -24.27 3.73 -18.91
C PHE A 521 -25.10 4.27 -17.75
N GLU A 522 -25.61 5.48 -17.91
CA GLU A 522 -26.53 6.12 -16.97
C GLU A 522 -27.77 6.56 -17.73
N GLN A 523 -28.94 6.38 -17.14
CA GLN A 523 -30.20 6.70 -17.79
C GLN A 523 -30.23 8.16 -18.24
N ASP A 524 -30.68 8.40 -19.48
CA ASP A 524 -30.84 9.71 -20.11
C ASP A 524 -29.55 10.55 -20.22
N LEU A 525 -28.37 9.95 -20.00
CA LEU A 525 -27.07 10.61 -20.14
C LEU A 525 -26.20 9.94 -21.22
N PRO A 526 -25.33 10.71 -21.89
CA PRO A 526 -24.36 10.14 -22.82
C PRO A 526 -23.47 9.10 -22.15
N VAL A 527 -23.18 8.02 -22.88
CA VAL A 527 -22.27 6.96 -22.43
C VAL A 527 -20.88 7.56 -22.22
N LYS A 528 -20.24 7.15 -21.13
CA LYS A 528 -18.87 7.54 -20.79
C LYS A 528 -17.96 6.33 -20.88
N LEU A 529 -16.75 6.54 -21.35
CA LEU A 529 -15.70 5.51 -21.31
C LEU A 529 -14.83 5.72 -20.08
N ALA A 530 -14.33 4.63 -19.51
CA ALA A 530 -13.51 4.68 -18.32
C ALA A 530 -12.51 3.53 -18.23
N SER A 531 -11.57 3.65 -17.30
CA SER A 531 -10.75 2.51 -16.88
C SER A 531 -10.78 2.35 -15.36
N ILE A 532 -10.76 1.10 -14.89
CA ILE A 532 -10.67 0.81 -13.46
C ILE A 532 -9.25 1.15 -12.97
N ARG A 533 -9.15 2.07 -12.00
CA ARG A 533 -7.89 2.52 -11.41
C ARG A 533 -7.62 1.97 -10.02
N TRP A 534 -8.66 1.65 -9.28
CA TRP A 534 -8.54 0.93 -8.02
C TRP A 534 -9.79 0.09 -7.76
N LEU A 535 -9.61 -0.98 -6.98
CA LEU A 535 -10.66 -1.93 -6.63
C LEU A 535 -10.43 -2.36 -5.18
N ASN A 536 -11.48 -2.34 -4.37
CA ASN A 536 -11.44 -2.86 -3.01
C ASN A 536 -12.74 -3.62 -2.70
N ILE A 537 -12.61 -4.80 -2.12
CA ILE A 537 -13.68 -5.60 -1.54
C ILE A 537 -13.56 -5.48 -0.03
N ASP A 538 -14.52 -4.80 0.59
CA ASP A 538 -14.50 -4.60 2.04
C ASP A 538 -14.88 -5.87 2.83
N ASN A 539 -14.75 -5.78 4.15
CA ASN A 539 -15.06 -6.91 5.05
C ASN A 539 -16.56 -7.22 5.13
N ASN A 540 -17.43 -6.41 4.51
CA ASN A 540 -18.87 -6.65 4.37
C ASN A 540 -19.22 -7.26 2.99
N ASP A 541 -18.22 -7.75 2.25
CA ASP A 541 -18.35 -8.27 0.89
C ASP A 541 -19.00 -7.23 -0.08
N SER A 542 -18.74 -5.92 0.11
CA SER A 542 -19.05 -4.89 -0.88
C SER A 542 -17.82 -4.57 -1.74
N THR A 543 -18.00 -4.59 -3.07
CA THR A 543 -16.98 -4.19 -4.03
C THR A 543 -17.11 -2.70 -4.31
N HIS A 544 -16.00 -1.99 -4.22
CA HIS A 544 -15.82 -0.58 -4.52
C HIS A 544 -14.80 -0.43 -5.63
N ILE A 545 -15.10 0.43 -6.61
CA ILE A 545 -14.22 0.70 -7.74
C ILE A 545 -14.01 2.20 -7.93
N GLY A 546 -12.81 2.56 -8.35
CA GLY A 546 -12.50 3.87 -8.89
C GLY A 546 -12.35 3.82 -10.40
N LEU A 547 -13.17 4.61 -11.09
CA LEU A 547 -13.12 4.78 -12.54
C LEU A 547 -12.41 6.10 -12.87
N GLU A 548 -11.46 6.06 -13.78
CA GLU A 548 -10.93 7.25 -14.47
C GLU A 548 -11.64 7.39 -15.80
N LEU A 549 -12.26 8.55 -16.05
CA LEU A 549 -13.02 8.81 -17.26
C LEU A 549 -12.08 9.13 -18.43
N LEU A 550 -12.37 8.55 -19.58
CA LEU A 550 -11.80 8.94 -20.87
C LEU A 550 -12.73 9.98 -21.52
N PRO A 551 -12.20 11.12 -22.03
CA PRO A 551 -13.01 12.13 -22.71
C PRO A 551 -13.66 11.64 -24.00
N GLY A 552 -14.75 12.30 -24.39
CA GLY A 552 -15.52 12.02 -25.61
C GLY A 552 -16.66 11.01 -25.41
N HIS A 553 -17.54 10.96 -26.42
CA HIS A 553 -18.70 10.08 -26.45
C HIS A 553 -18.54 9.02 -27.55
N PRO A 554 -18.63 7.71 -27.23
CA PRO A 554 -18.42 6.65 -28.20
C PRO A 554 -19.61 6.46 -29.15
N THR A 555 -19.29 6.20 -30.41
CA THR A 555 -20.20 5.63 -31.40
C THR A 555 -19.71 4.23 -31.79
N PRO A 556 -20.56 3.18 -31.76
CA PRO A 556 -20.15 1.83 -32.12
C PRO A 556 -19.93 1.72 -33.64
N VAL A 557 -18.78 1.20 -34.05
CA VAL A 557 -18.45 0.95 -35.46
C VAL A 557 -17.75 -0.40 -35.61
N PHE A 558 -17.78 -0.97 -36.81
CA PHE A 558 -16.94 -2.11 -37.18
C PHE A 558 -15.75 -1.65 -38.01
N CYS A 559 -14.56 -2.13 -37.64
CA CYS A 559 -13.35 -2.06 -38.46
C CYS A 559 -13.27 -3.32 -39.32
N LEU A 560 -13.29 -3.18 -40.64
CA LEU A 560 -13.03 -4.27 -41.58
C LEU A 560 -11.55 -4.28 -41.96
N ALA A 561 -10.88 -5.39 -41.69
CA ALA A 561 -9.53 -5.65 -42.15
C ALA A 561 -9.52 -6.18 -43.60
N ASP A 562 -8.32 -6.26 -44.21
CA ASP A 562 -8.14 -6.68 -45.61
C ASP A 562 -8.65 -8.09 -45.91
N ASP A 563 -8.74 -8.95 -44.89
CA ASP A 563 -9.28 -10.31 -44.94
C ASP A 563 -10.82 -10.37 -44.80
N ASN A 564 -11.49 -9.22 -44.78
CA ASN A 564 -12.92 -9.02 -44.49
C ASN A 564 -13.34 -9.45 -43.07
N THR A 565 -12.42 -9.65 -42.13
CA THR A 565 -12.77 -9.87 -40.73
C THR A 565 -13.30 -8.56 -40.13
N GLU A 566 -14.50 -8.61 -39.52
CA GLU A 566 -15.10 -7.47 -38.82
C GLU A 566 -14.69 -7.48 -37.35
N TYR A 567 -14.12 -6.37 -36.87
CA TYR A 567 -13.76 -6.17 -35.46
C TYR A 567 -14.60 -5.04 -34.86
N PRO A 568 -15.23 -5.21 -33.69
CA PRO A 568 -15.92 -4.11 -33.02
C PRO A 568 -14.91 -3.05 -32.57
N ALA A 569 -15.27 -1.79 -32.77
CA ALA A 569 -14.48 -0.63 -32.37
C ALA A 569 -15.41 0.50 -31.91
N LEU A 570 -14.84 1.49 -31.24
CA LEU A 570 -15.55 2.68 -30.79
C LEU A 570 -14.93 3.89 -31.49
N LEU A 571 -15.72 4.59 -32.28
CA LEU A 571 -15.36 5.89 -32.82
C LEU A 571 -15.61 6.94 -31.74
N LEU A 572 -14.60 7.73 -31.42
CA LEU A 572 -14.75 8.98 -30.70
C LEU A 572 -14.76 10.11 -31.73
N PRO A 573 -15.91 10.76 -32.00
CA PRO A 573 -15.98 11.86 -32.95
C PRO A 573 -15.09 13.04 -32.56
N GLU A 574 -14.85 13.92 -33.53
CA GLU A 574 -14.23 15.21 -33.27
C GLU A 574 -15.12 16.04 -32.33
N ASP A 575 -14.49 16.67 -31.35
CA ASP A 575 -15.15 17.50 -30.35
C ASP A 575 -14.32 18.77 -30.12
N ASP A 576 -14.84 19.89 -30.64
CA ASP A 576 -14.19 21.20 -30.60
C ASP A 576 -14.11 21.77 -29.18
N ASP A 577 -15.07 21.46 -28.31
CA ASP A 577 -15.15 22.01 -26.94
C ASP A 577 -14.00 21.49 -26.08
N ILE A 578 -13.59 20.23 -26.31
CA ILE A 578 -12.45 19.60 -25.63
C ILE A 578 -11.19 19.51 -26.51
N LYS A 579 -11.21 20.11 -27.72
CA LYS A 579 -10.12 20.10 -28.71
C LYS A 579 -9.61 18.69 -29.01
N GLN A 580 -10.54 17.75 -29.16
CA GLN A 580 -10.26 16.36 -29.43
C GLN A 580 -10.52 16.05 -30.91
N PRO A 581 -9.52 15.60 -31.69
CA PRO A 581 -9.77 15.12 -33.05
C PRO A 581 -10.50 13.77 -33.02
N ALA A 582 -11.08 13.37 -34.15
CA ALA A 582 -11.68 12.04 -34.27
C ALA A 582 -10.63 10.93 -34.05
N THR A 583 -10.96 9.94 -33.23
CA THR A 583 -10.09 8.80 -32.91
C THR A 583 -10.86 7.49 -32.86
N LEU A 584 -10.16 6.37 -33.03
CA LEU A 584 -10.73 5.04 -32.90
C LEU A 584 -10.14 4.34 -31.68
N ILE A 585 -11.00 3.62 -30.96
CA ILE A 585 -10.63 2.68 -29.91
C ILE A 585 -10.95 1.28 -30.38
N ALA A 586 -9.97 0.39 -30.38
CA ALA A 586 -10.13 -1.00 -30.80
C ALA A 586 -9.31 -1.94 -29.91
N GLU A 587 -9.57 -3.24 -30.05
CA GLU A 587 -8.76 -4.27 -29.40
C GLU A 587 -7.30 -4.23 -29.87
N LYS A 588 -6.43 -4.83 -29.07
CA LYS A 588 -5.00 -4.92 -29.34
C LYS A 588 -4.70 -5.62 -30.67
N GLY A 589 -3.80 -5.03 -31.46
CA GLY A 589 -3.34 -5.61 -32.72
C GLY A 589 -4.06 -5.08 -33.95
N ILE A 590 -5.06 -4.21 -33.77
CA ILE A 590 -5.68 -3.48 -34.87
C ILE A 590 -4.78 -2.34 -35.33
N PHE A 591 -4.13 -1.64 -34.39
CA PHE A 591 -3.23 -0.54 -34.71
C PHE A 591 -2.01 -1.03 -35.50
N SER A 592 -1.84 -0.49 -36.70
CA SER A 592 -0.58 -0.54 -37.43
C SER A 592 -0.46 0.75 -38.26
N PRO A 593 0.65 1.49 -38.19
CA PRO A 593 0.80 2.74 -38.93
C PRO A 593 0.57 2.54 -40.44
N LYS A 594 -0.20 3.44 -41.05
CA LYS A 594 -0.62 3.42 -42.46
C LYS A 594 -1.50 2.25 -42.88
N ARG A 595 -1.92 1.38 -41.94
CA ARG A 595 -2.91 0.34 -42.24
C ARG A 595 -4.19 0.99 -42.74
N LEU A 596 -4.74 0.43 -43.80
CA LEU A 596 -6.04 0.81 -44.33
C LEU A 596 -7.11 0.01 -43.60
N LEU A 597 -8.15 0.69 -43.16
CA LEU A 597 -9.33 0.06 -42.59
C LEU A 597 -10.57 0.63 -43.27
N LYS A 598 -11.62 -0.19 -43.41
CA LYS A 598 -12.94 0.30 -43.77
C LYS A 598 -13.79 0.35 -42.50
N LEU A 599 -14.35 1.52 -42.20
CA LEU A 599 -15.23 1.72 -41.06
C LEU A 599 -16.67 1.56 -41.50
N LYS A 600 -17.46 0.85 -40.71
CA LYS A 600 -18.88 0.58 -40.94
C LYS A 600 -19.67 0.88 -39.66
N GLY A 601 -20.38 2.00 -39.66
CA GLY A 601 -21.33 2.37 -38.61
C GLY A 601 -22.77 2.26 -39.10
N ASP A 602 -23.61 3.21 -38.68
CA ASP A 602 -24.97 3.38 -39.23
C ASP A 602 -24.98 4.16 -40.56
N GLU A 603 -23.92 4.93 -40.82
CA GLU A 603 -23.69 5.65 -42.08
C GLU A 603 -23.01 4.76 -43.13
N GLU A 604 -22.94 5.27 -44.37
CA GLU A 604 -22.26 4.60 -45.48
C GLU A 604 -20.79 4.29 -45.12
N PRO A 605 -20.32 3.05 -45.32
CA PRO A 605 -18.96 2.68 -44.99
C PRO A 605 -17.91 3.48 -45.76
N TYR A 606 -16.89 3.97 -45.05
CA TYR A 606 -15.78 4.75 -45.64
C TYR A 606 -14.42 4.20 -45.24
N SER A 607 -13.41 4.51 -46.04
CA SER A 607 -12.03 4.05 -45.82
C SER A 607 -11.22 5.07 -45.04
N VAL A 608 -10.34 4.58 -44.17
CA VAL A 608 -9.43 5.39 -43.35
C VAL A 608 -8.01 4.83 -43.39
N SER A 609 -7.02 5.70 -43.22
CA SER A 609 -5.63 5.32 -42.96
C SER A 609 -5.29 5.60 -41.51
N ILE A 610 -4.70 4.63 -40.79
CA ILE A 610 -4.25 4.81 -39.41
C ILE A 610 -2.99 5.68 -39.37
N ASP A 611 -3.00 6.73 -38.55
CA ASP A 611 -1.90 7.68 -38.46
C ASP A 611 -0.96 7.39 -37.29
N LYS A 612 -1.47 7.48 -36.06
CA LYS A 612 -0.64 7.46 -34.84
C LYS A 612 -1.38 6.84 -33.66
N LEU A 613 -0.66 6.04 -32.88
CA LEU A 613 -1.13 5.56 -31.57
C LEU A 613 -1.12 6.72 -30.56
N ILE A 614 -2.29 6.98 -29.97
CA ILE A 614 -2.51 8.05 -28.99
C ILE A 614 -2.39 7.50 -27.58
N ASN A 615 -3.07 6.40 -27.31
CA ASN A 615 -3.12 5.77 -26.01
C ASN A 615 -3.20 4.26 -26.17
N HIS A 616 -2.68 3.52 -25.20
CA HIS A 616 -2.89 2.08 -25.13
C HIS A 616 -2.81 1.58 -23.69
N THR A 617 -3.56 0.54 -23.43
CA THR A 617 -3.47 -0.24 -22.20
C THR A 617 -3.21 -1.71 -22.56
N TYR A 618 -3.34 -2.65 -21.63
CA TYR A 618 -3.38 -4.07 -21.96
C TYR A 618 -4.66 -4.44 -22.74
N ASN A 619 -5.75 -3.69 -22.55
CA ASN A 619 -7.09 -4.06 -23.02
C ASN A 619 -7.51 -3.36 -24.32
N PHE A 620 -6.93 -2.20 -24.65
CA PHE A 620 -7.30 -1.44 -25.85
C PHE A 620 -6.17 -0.61 -26.43
N GLU A 621 -6.37 -0.16 -27.66
CA GLU A 621 -5.56 0.83 -28.37
C GLU A 621 -6.45 1.96 -28.87
N GLN A 622 -6.02 3.21 -28.65
CA GLN A 622 -6.63 4.41 -29.20
C GLN A 622 -5.69 5.05 -30.21
N PHE A 623 -6.17 5.34 -31.41
CA PHE A 623 -5.34 5.90 -32.49
C PHE A 623 -6.10 6.92 -33.34
N SER A 624 -5.36 7.87 -33.90
CA SER A 624 -5.88 8.80 -34.91
C SER A 624 -5.88 8.16 -36.29
N PHE A 625 -6.73 8.69 -37.17
CA PHE A 625 -6.85 8.25 -38.55
C PHE A 625 -7.23 9.41 -39.47
N THR A 626 -6.99 9.23 -40.77
CA THR A 626 -7.39 10.17 -41.82
C THR A 626 -8.35 9.48 -42.79
N ILE A 627 -9.47 10.14 -43.12
CA ILE A 627 -10.45 9.63 -44.09
C ILE A 627 -9.85 9.68 -45.50
N ILE A 628 -9.94 8.56 -46.21
CA ILE A 628 -9.51 8.44 -47.59
C ILE A 628 -10.70 8.71 -48.48
N LYS A 629 -10.62 9.78 -49.29
CA LYS A 629 -11.62 10.04 -50.31
C LYS A 629 -11.51 8.96 -51.39
N THR A 630 -12.50 8.09 -51.46
CA THR A 630 -12.68 7.21 -52.61
C THR A 630 -12.96 8.10 -53.83
N LYS A 631 -12.14 7.96 -54.87
CA LYS A 631 -12.32 8.68 -56.15
C LYS A 631 -13.51 8.16 -56.92
#